data_AF-A0A1Q2H350-F1
#
_entry.id   AF-A0A1Q2H350-F1
#
_cell.length_a   1.000
_cell.length_b   1.000
_cell.length_c   1.000
_cell.angle_alpha   90.00
_cell.angle_beta   90.00
_cell.angle_gamma   90.00
#
_symmetry.space_group_name_H-M   'P 1'
#
loop_
_entity.id
_entity.type
_entity.pdbx_description
1 polymer ?
#
loop_
_entity_poly.entity_id
_entity_poly.type
_entity_poly.pdbx_seq_one_letter_code
_entity_poly.pdbx_strand_id
1 'polypeptide(L)'
;MYLDHPRYGNEPIVTNISMTVEAIERAHWHYSRLKYFPNTVILADIEKQNYAIYPRTLYVDIEVQCGACSKAFIFFAQEQQYWFEVLGFWVDSHCTHCFGCRKHARYILTLRKRYDMLANAANKTVSEKTEHKALAKTLYCLGIIKNINKVNG
;
A
#
# COMPACT_ATOMS: atom_id res chain seq x y z
N MET A 1 16.74 -11.39 1.01
CA MET A 1 15.72 -11.36 2.08
C MET A 1 14.73 -10.24 1.77
N TYR A 2 13.43 -10.53 1.80
CA TYR A 2 12.39 -9.52 1.54
C TYR A 2 12.19 -8.60 2.75
N LEU A 3 11.58 -7.43 2.52
CA LEU A 3 11.13 -6.57 3.61
C LEU A 3 10.02 -7.25 4.43
N ASP A 4 10.09 -7.04 5.74
CA ASP A 4 9.11 -7.57 6.68
C ASP A 4 7.74 -6.88 6.55
N HIS A 5 6.69 -7.70 6.45
CA HIS A 5 5.31 -7.29 6.55
C HIS A 5 4.79 -7.59 7.95
N PRO A 6 4.22 -6.61 8.68
CA PRO A 6 3.91 -6.75 10.11
C PRO A 6 2.90 -7.84 10.46
N ARG A 7 2.17 -8.37 9.47
CA ARG A 7 1.21 -9.47 9.64
C ARG A 7 1.67 -10.78 9.03
N TYR A 8 2.49 -10.75 8.00
CA TYR A 8 2.74 -11.90 7.12
C TYR A 8 4.21 -12.32 7.12
N GLY A 9 5.08 -11.56 7.80
CA GLY A 9 6.52 -11.80 7.81
C GLY A 9 7.19 -11.37 6.51
N ASN A 10 8.28 -12.04 6.18
CA ASN A 10 9.16 -11.73 5.05
C ASN A 10 9.45 -12.94 4.15
N GLU A 11 8.68 -14.02 4.29
CA GLU A 11 8.82 -15.27 3.53
C GLU A 11 7.47 -15.66 2.90
N PRO A 12 7.47 -16.32 1.72
CA PRO A 12 6.23 -16.76 1.09
C PRO A 12 5.43 -17.72 1.98
N ILE A 13 4.10 -17.57 2.01
CA ILE A 13 3.21 -18.37 2.85
C ILE A 13 2.67 -19.55 2.05
N VAL A 14 3.30 -20.71 2.24
CA VAL A 14 2.91 -21.95 1.58
C VAL A 14 1.51 -22.39 2.00
N THR A 15 0.69 -22.80 1.03
CA THR A 15 -0.63 -23.36 1.27
C THR A 15 -0.71 -24.82 0.79
N ASN A 16 -1.75 -25.53 1.20
CA ASN A 16 -1.99 -26.91 0.78
C ASN A 16 -2.68 -27.01 -0.59
N ILE A 17 -2.83 -25.88 -1.30
CA ILE A 17 -3.50 -25.83 -2.60
C ILE A 17 -2.44 -25.87 -3.68
N SER A 18 -2.47 -26.93 -4.50
CA SER A 18 -1.59 -27.09 -5.65
C SER A 18 -2.34 -26.78 -6.93
N MET A 19 -1.83 -25.83 -7.71
CA MET A 19 -2.32 -25.49 -9.05
C MET A 19 -1.18 -25.59 -10.05
N THR A 20 -1.49 -25.89 -11.31
CA THR A 20 -0.47 -25.84 -12.37
C THR A 20 -0.09 -24.39 -12.65
N VAL A 21 1.11 -24.18 -13.19
CA VAL A 21 1.59 -22.84 -13.60
C VAL A 21 0.59 -22.21 -14.57
N GLU A 22 0.07 -22.98 -15.53
CA GLU A 22 -0.86 -22.48 -16.53
C GLU A 22 -2.21 -22.10 -15.92
N ALA A 23 -2.67 -22.81 -14.89
CA ALA A 23 -3.88 -22.45 -14.15
C ALA A 23 -3.70 -21.14 -13.39
N ILE A 24 -2.53 -20.94 -12.77
CA ILE A 24 -2.17 -19.68 -12.12
C ILE A 24 -2.12 -18.57 -13.16
N GLU A 25 -1.34 -18.69 -14.23
CA GLU A 25 -1.19 -17.62 -15.23
C GLU A 25 -2.51 -17.21 -15.91
N ARG A 26 -3.47 -18.13 -16.04
CA ARG A 26 -4.82 -17.81 -16.54
C ARG A 26 -5.73 -17.13 -15.52
N ALA A 27 -5.38 -17.17 -14.23
CA ALA A 27 -6.20 -16.60 -13.17
C ALA A 27 -6.26 -15.06 -13.19
N HIS A 28 -5.28 -14.42 -13.82
CA HIS A 28 -5.30 -12.98 -14.08
C HIS A 28 -4.35 -12.64 -15.22
N TRP A 29 -4.76 -11.71 -16.09
CA TRP A 29 -4.03 -11.33 -17.30
C TRP A 29 -2.57 -10.89 -17.05
N HIS A 30 -2.25 -10.45 -15.83
CA HIS A 30 -0.92 -9.94 -15.49
C HIS A 30 0.03 -11.00 -14.92
N TYR A 31 -0.45 -12.16 -14.46
CA TYR A 31 0.38 -13.12 -13.72
C TYR A 31 1.55 -13.67 -14.52
N SER A 32 1.39 -13.91 -15.83
CA SER A 32 2.46 -14.41 -16.70
C SER A 32 3.69 -13.48 -16.83
N ARG A 33 3.58 -12.23 -16.35
CA ARG A 33 4.66 -11.24 -16.38
C ARG A 33 5.28 -10.98 -15.01
N LEU A 34 4.80 -11.66 -13.97
CA LEU A 34 5.22 -11.44 -12.60
C LEU A 34 6.10 -12.58 -12.09
N LYS A 35 6.95 -12.25 -11.12
CA LYS A 35 7.61 -13.26 -10.29
C LYS A 35 6.71 -13.57 -9.10
N TYR A 36 6.22 -14.80 -9.01
CA TYR A 36 5.32 -15.26 -7.96
C TYR A 36 5.74 -16.63 -7.42
N PHE A 37 5.13 -17.02 -6.30
CA PHE A 37 5.40 -18.29 -5.63
C PHE A 37 4.22 -19.25 -5.84
N PRO A 38 4.35 -20.29 -6.69
CA PRO A 38 3.21 -21.11 -7.13
C PRO A 38 2.59 -21.99 -6.03
N ASN A 39 3.26 -22.17 -4.90
CA ASN A 39 2.80 -22.97 -3.76
C ASN A 39 2.10 -22.12 -2.67
N THR A 40 1.71 -20.88 -2.98
CA THR A 40 1.11 -19.93 -2.03
C THR A 40 -0.35 -19.60 -2.38
N VAL A 41 -1.00 -20.51 -3.10
CA VAL A 41 -2.31 -20.27 -3.73
C VAL A 41 -3.40 -20.06 -2.68
N ILE A 42 -4.22 -19.03 -2.90
CA ILE A 42 -5.50 -18.81 -2.21
C ILE A 42 -6.58 -18.62 -3.27
N LEU A 43 -7.68 -19.38 -3.17
CA LEU A 43 -8.83 -19.21 -4.06
C LEU A 43 -9.55 -17.90 -3.74
N ALA A 44 -9.95 -17.19 -4.79
CA ALA A 44 -10.62 -15.92 -4.65
C ALA A 44 -12.14 -16.08 -4.63
N ASP A 45 -12.82 -15.18 -3.93
CA ASP A 45 -14.28 -15.03 -3.98
C ASP A 45 -14.62 -13.90 -4.96
N ILE A 46 -14.97 -14.29 -6.19
CA ILE A 46 -15.21 -13.36 -7.31
C ILE A 46 -16.37 -12.40 -7.02
N GLU A 47 -17.39 -12.86 -6.29
CA GLU A 47 -18.58 -12.05 -5.96
C GLU A 47 -18.26 -10.87 -5.03
N LYS A 48 -17.12 -10.92 -4.34
CA LYS A 48 -16.64 -9.85 -3.46
C LYS A 48 -15.70 -8.88 -4.16
N GLN A 49 -15.28 -9.16 -5.40
CA GLN A 49 -14.32 -8.33 -6.11
C GLN A 49 -14.99 -7.16 -6.83
N ASN A 50 -14.27 -6.04 -6.87
CA ASN A 50 -14.64 -4.90 -7.71
C ASN A 50 -13.83 -4.93 -9.02
N TYR A 51 -14.47 -5.31 -10.14
CA TYR A 51 -13.80 -5.47 -11.43
C TYR A 51 -14.67 -4.99 -12.59
N ALA A 52 -14.01 -4.56 -13.68
CA ALA A 52 -14.71 -4.08 -14.88
C ALA A 52 -14.86 -5.15 -15.96
N ILE A 53 -13.83 -6.00 -16.16
CA ILE A 53 -13.80 -6.97 -17.26
C ILE A 53 -13.54 -8.39 -16.74
N TYR A 54 -12.41 -8.63 -16.08
CA TYR A 54 -12.02 -9.96 -15.62
C TYR A 54 -11.66 -9.95 -14.14
N PRO A 55 -12.27 -10.83 -13.33
CA PRO A 55 -11.87 -11.01 -11.93
C PRO A 55 -10.55 -11.78 -11.83
N ARG A 56 -10.00 -11.84 -10.61
CA ARG A 56 -8.94 -12.80 -10.25
C ARG A 56 -9.61 -14.07 -9.75
N THR A 57 -9.29 -15.23 -10.29
CA THR A 57 -9.85 -16.51 -9.79
C THR A 57 -9.07 -17.08 -8.60
N LEU A 58 -7.81 -16.67 -8.44
CA LEU A 58 -6.95 -16.99 -7.30
C LEU A 58 -5.90 -15.90 -7.09
N TYR A 59 -5.27 -15.94 -5.92
CA TYR A 59 -4.11 -15.14 -5.55
C TYR A 59 -2.91 -16.04 -5.28
N VAL A 60 -1.72 -15.49 -5.50
CA VAL A 60 -0.42 -16.07 -5.16
C VAL A 60 0.45 -14.97 -4.57
N ASP A 61 1.40 -15.31 -3.70
CA ASP A 61 2.42 -14.36 -3.25
C ASP A 61 3.23 -13.87 -4.44
N ILE A 62 3.39 -12.55 -4.56
CA ILE A 62 4.08 -11.90 -5.68
C ILE A 62 5.29 -11.13 -5.14
N GLU A 63 6.45 -11.33 -5.75
CA GLU A 63 7.62 -10.49 -5.50
C GLU A 63 7.45 -9.14 -6.19
N VAL A 64 7.67 -8.06 -5.44
CA VAL A 64 7.59 -6.69 -5.96
C VAL A 64 8.79 -5.88 -5.49
N GLN A 65 9.34 -5.05 -6.37
CA GLN A 65 10.30 -4.02 -6.00
C GLN A 65 9.59 -2.73 -5.56
N CYS A 66 9.86 -2.25 -4.34
CA CYS A 66 9.24 -1.03 -3.83
C CYS A 66 9.72 0.22 -4.60
N GLY A 67 8.80 0.98 -5.19
CA GLY A 67 9.14 2.19 -5.95
C GLY A 67 9.79 3.32 -5.14
N ALA A 68 9.63 3.34 -3.81
CA ALA A 68 10.20 4.39 -2.96
C ALA A 68 11.56 4.01 -2.36
N CYS A 69 11.70 2.79 -1.81
CA CYS A 69 12.93 2.37 -1.13
C CYS A 69 13.77 1.38 -1.95
N SER A 70 13.32 0.98 -3.13
CA SER A 70 13.97 0.05 -4.07
C SER A 70 14.22 -1.36 -3.54
N LYS A 71 13.83 -1.67 -2.30
CA LYS A 71 13.94 -3.00 -1.70
C LYS A 71 12.78 -3.90 -2.14
N ALA A 72 13.08 -5.19 -2.33
CA ALA A 72 12.08 -6.20 -2.64
C ALA A 72 11.19 -6.51 -1.43
N PHE A 73 9.91 -6.74 -1.68
CA PHE A 73 8.92 -7.17 -0.70
C PHE A 73 7.93 -8.15 -1.35
N ILE A 74 7.18 -8.88 -0.54
CA ILE A 74 6.12 -9.77 -1.01
C ILE A 74 4.77 -9.05 -0.91
N PHE A 75 4.02 -9.01 -2.01
CA PHE A 75 2.59 -8.72 -1.97
C PHE A 75 1.85 -10.04 -1.77
N PHE A 76 1.52 -10.32 -0.52
CA PHE A 76 1.00 -11.63 -0.11
C PHE A 76 -0.37 -11.92 -0.72
N ALA A 77 -0.65 -13.19 -1.01
CA ALA A 77 -1.95 -13.68 -1.46
C ALA A 77 -3.06 -13.31 -0.47
N GLN A 78 -2.77 -13.43 0.84
CA GLN A 78 -3.68 -13.00 1.91
C GLN A 78 -3.90 -11.47 1.92
N GLU A 79 -2.87 -10.70 1.57
CA GLU A 79 -3.01 -9.24 1.45
C GLU A 79 -3.88 -8.87 0.25
N GLN A 80 -3.66 -9.52 -0.90
CA GLN A 80 -4.44 -9.38 -2.12
C GLN A 80 -5.93 -9.69 -1.86
N GLN A 81 -6.22 -10.83 -1.25
CA GLN A 81 -7.59 -11.21 -0.90
C GLN A 81 -8.27 -10.12 -0.06
N TYR A 82 -7.60 -9.60 0.96
CA TYR A 82 -8.14 -8.52 1.79
C TYR A 82 -8.35 -7.22 1.00
N TRP A 83 -7.42 -6.84 0.13
CA TRP A 83 -7.55 -5.63 -0.71
C TRP A 83 -8.76 -5.70 -1.63
N PHE A 84 -8.93 -6.82 -2.32
CA PHE A 84 -9.92 -6.92 -3.39
C PHE A 84 -11.30 -7.34 -2.87
N GLU A 85 -11.38 -8.18 -1.85
CA GLU A 85 -12.66 -8.74 -1.35
C GLU A 85 -13.21 -8.02 -0.12
N VAL A 86 -12.37 -7.27 0.61
CA VAL A 86 -12.80 -6.57 1.83
C VAL A 86 -12.68 -5.05 1.70
N LEU A 87 -11.56 -4.54 1.18
CA LEU A 87 -11.39 -3.09 0.98
C LEU A 87 -12.06 -2.58 -0.30
N GLY A 88 -12.49 -3.47 -1.20
CA GLY A 88 -13.17 -3.14 -2.46
C GLY A 88 -12.28 -2.41 -3.47
N PHE A 89 -10.96 -2.61 -3.39
CA PHE A 89 -10.05 -2.06 -4.40
C PHE A 89 -10.34 -2.70 -5.76
N TRP A 90 -10.15 -1.93 -6.84
CA TRP A 90 -10.23 -2.47 -8.19
C TRP A 90 -9.26 -3.64 -8.33
N VAL A 91 -9.72 -4.76 -8.91
CA VAL A 91 -8.93 -5.99 -9.03
C VAL A 91 -7.62 -5.83 -9.82
N ASP A 92 -7.57 -4.82 -10.68
CA ASP A 92 -6.38 -4.43 -11.46
C ASP A 92 -5.45 -3.46 -10.71
N SER A 93 -5.73 -3.17 -9.43
CA SER A 93 -4.84 -2.36 -8.60
C SER A 93 -3.56 -3.15 -8.28
N HIS A 94 -2.42 -2.46 -8.32
CA HIS A 94 -1.11 -3.05 -8.08
C HIS A 94 -0.47 -2.47 -6.82
N CYS A 95 0.10 -3.33 -5.99
CA CYS A 95 0.88 -2.92 -4.84
C CYS A 95 2.28 -2.51 -5.30
N THR A 96 2.56 -1.21 -5.41
CA THR A 96 3.84 -0.68 -5.94
C THR A 96 4.86 -0.28 -4.87
N HIS A 97 4.46 -0.32 -3.60
CA HIS A 97 5.25 0.14 -2.46
C HIS A 97 5.11 -0.85 -1.32
N CYS A 98 6.18 -1.11 -0.56
CA CYS A 98 6.12 -1.97 0.61
C CYS A 98 5.27 -1.37 1.73
N PHE A 99 4.87 -2.19 2.71
CA PHE A 99 4.02 -1.76 3.83
C PHE A 99 4.57 -0.53 4.56
N GLY A 100 5.87 -0.53 4.87
CA GLY A 100 6.54 0.59 5.54
C GLY A 100 6.41 1.89 4.76
N CYS A 101 6.66 1.87 3.46
CA CYS A 101 6.51 3.04 2.59
C CYS A 101 5.05 3.48 2.45
N ARG A 102 4.09 2.55 2.31
CA ARG A 102 2.65 2.87 2.28
C ARG A 102 2.20 3.53 3.59
N LYS A 103 2.64 3.00 4.73
CA LYS A 103 2.35 3.56 6.06
C LYS A 103 2.95 4.96 6.22
N HIS A 104 4.20 5.16 5.81
CA HIS A 104 4.85 6.47 5.87
C HIS A 104 4.16 7.51 4.97
N ALA A 105 3.77 7.12 3.75
CA ALA A 105 3.01 7.99 2.85
C ALA A 105 1.66 8.40 3.45
N ARG A 106 0.92 7.45 4.04
CA ARG A 106 -0.33 7.73 4.76
C ARG A 106 -0.12 8.68 5.94
N TYR A 107 0.95 8.49 6.71
CA TYR A 107 1.31 9.40 7.80
C TYR A 107 1.55 10.83 7.30
N ILE A 108 2.33 11.00 6.23
CA ILE A 108 2.57 12.32 5.61
C ILE A 108 1.25 12.95 5.13
N LEU A 109 0.36 12.18 4.50
CA LEU A 109 -0.94 12.68 4.04
C LEU A 109 -1.79 13.18 5.21
N THR A 110 -1.81 12.45 6.33
CA THR A 110 -2.51 12.89 7.55
C THR A 110 -1.95 14.21 8.09
N LEU A 111 -0.62 14.33 8.18
CA LEU A 111 0.04 15.57 8.62
C LEU A 111 -0.31 16.75 7.69
N ARG A 112 -0.21 16.55 6.37
CA ARG A 112 -0.54 17.58 5.37
C ARG A 112 -1.99 18.01 5.47
N LYS A 113 -2.93 17.06 5.57
CA LYS A 113 -4.36 17.37 5.71
C LYS A 113 -4.65 18.26 6.92
N ARG A 114 -4.04 17.94 8.08
CA ARG A 114 -4.20 18.76 9.29
C ARG A 114 -3.54 20.13 9.14
N TYR A 115 -2.34 20.17 8.56
CA TYR A 115 -1.65 21.42 8.25
C TYR A 115 -2.49 22.33 7.35
N ASP A 116 -2.99 21.82 6.22
CA ASP A 116 -3.79 22.58 5.25
C ASP A 116 -5.11 23.06 5.85
N MET A 117 -5.77 22.22 6.67
CA MET A 117 -6.98 22.61 7.37
C MET A 117 -6.74 23.76 8.36
N LEU A 118 -5.64 23.70 9.13
CA LEU A 118 -5.27 24.79 10.02
C LEU A 118 -4.90 26.03 9.22
N ALA A 119 -4.07 25.91 8.17
CA ALA A 119 -3.67 27.03 7.32
C ALA A 119 -4.88 27.86 6.85
N ASN A 120 -5.95 27.19 6.41
CA ASN A 120 -7.18 27.80 5.91
C ASN A 120 -8.18 28.24 6.99
N ALA A 121 -7.94 27.96 8.27
CA ALA A 121 -8.83 28.39 9.35
C ALA A 121 -8.74 29.92 9.56
N ALA A 122 -9.89 30.60 9.46
CA ALA A 122 -10.01 32.05 9.57
C ALA A 122 -9.60 32.60 10.95
N ASN A 123 -9.98 31.91 12.04
CA ASN A 123 -9.65 32.27 13.40
C ASN A 123 -9.05 31.06 14.13
N LYS A 124 -7.71 31.00 14.20
CA LYS A 124 -6.99 29.96 14.94
C LYS A 124 -6.88 30.32 16.42
N THR A 125 -7.23 29.40 17.30
CA THR A 125 -6.89 29.47 18.72
C THR A 125 -5.36 29.48 18.94
N VAL A 126 -4.90 29.86 20.12
CA VAL A 126 -3.47 29.83 20.48
C VAL A 126 -2.89 28.41 20.35
N SER A 127 -3.68 27.40 20.75
CA SER A 127 -3.32 25.98 20.62
C SER A 127 -3.15 25.59 19.15
N GLU A 128 -4.10 25.96 18.28
CA GLU A 128 -4.05 25.66 16.85
C GLU A 128 -2.91 26.38 16.13
N LYS A 129 -2.55 27.61 16.54
CA LYS A 129 -1.36 28.29 16.02
C LYS A 129 -0.08 27.52 16.37
N THR A 130 0.00 27.04 17.61
CA THR A 130 1.13 26.23 18.08
C THR A 130 1.24 24.91 17.33
N GLU A 131 0.11 24.21 17.16
CA GLU A 131 0.03 22.98 16.40
C GLU A 131 0.40 23.19 14.93
N HIS A 132 -0.13 24.23 14.29
CA HIS A 132 0.17 24.56 12.90
C HIS A 132 1.67 24.76 12.68
N LYS A 133 2.35 25.49 13.58
CA LYS A 133 3.81 25.67 13.55
C LYS A 133 4.58 24.35 13.76
N ALA A 134 4.12 23.50 14.68
CA ALA A 134 4.72 22.20 14.93
C ALA A 134 4.60 21.26 13.71
N LEU A 135 3.44 21.27 13.03
CA LEU A 135 3.22 20.53 11.80
C LEU A 135 4.09 21.06 10.66
N ALA A 136 4.20 22.39 10.51
CA ALA A 136 5.07 23.02 9.51
C ALA A 136 6.52 22.56 9.69
N LYS A 137 7.03 22.58 10.93
CA LYS A 137 8.39 22.11 11.26
C LYS A 137 8.57 20.63 10.94
N THR A 138 7.62 19.79 11.33
CA THR A 138 7.66 18.34 11.05
C THR A 138 7.71 18.09 9.54
N LEU A 139 6.82 18.72 8.77
CA LEU A 139 6.78 18.60 7.31
C LEU A 139 8.06 19.16 6.65
N TYR A 140 8.67 20.21 7.20
CA TYR A 140 9.95 20.71 6.72
C TYR A 140 11.09 19.70 6.96
N CYS A 141 11.19 19.13 8.17
CA CYS A 141 12.18 18.11 8.48
C CYS A 141 12.03 16.85 7.63
N LEU A 142 10.79 16.50 7.24
CA LEU A 142 10.51 15.40 6.30
C LEU A 142 10.80 15.78 4.82
N GLY A 143 11.28 16.99 4.54
CA GLY A 143 11.57 17.47 3.18
C GLY A 143 10.31 17.73 2.33
N ILE A 144 9.14 17.75 2.96
CA ILE A 144 7.84 17.91 2.32
C ILE A 144 7.55 19.38 2.03
N ILE A 145 7.75 20.25 3.01
CA ILE A 145 7.74 21.70 2.83
C ILE A 145 9.18 22.15 2.64
N LYS A 146 9.48 22.85 1.54
CA LYS A 146 10.83 23.35 1.23
C LYS A 146 11.07 24.80 1.65
N ASN A 147 10.01 25.54 1.95
CA ASN A 147 10.09 26.96 2.28
C ASN A 147 10.11 27.17 3.80
N ILE A 148 11.26 27.57 4.33
CA ILE A 148 11.47 27.82 5.76
C ILE A 148 10.59 28.96 6.30
N ASN A 149 10.16 29.91 5.46
CA ASN A 149 9.28 31.00 5.88
C ASN A 149 7.90 30.48 6.29
N LYS A 150 7.46 29.34 5.74
CA LYS A 150 6.21 28.67 6.17
C LYS A 150 6.32 27.99 7.55
N VAL A 151 7.54 27.89 8.09
CA VAL A 151 7.82 27.32 9.42
C VAL A 151 8.01 28.44 10.46
N ASN A 152 8.51 29.59 10.03
CA ASN A 152 8.85 30.71 10.90
C ASN A 152 7.72 31.72 11.12
N GLY A 153 6.76 31.81 10.18
CA GLY A 153 5.53 32.60 10.32
C GLY A 153 4.50 31.98 11.26
#